data_AF-A0A6B3CGD5-F1
#
_entry.id   AF-A0A6B3CGD5-F1
#
_cell.length_a   1.000
_cell.length_b   1.000
_cell.length_c   1.000
_cell.angle_alpha   90.00
_cell.angle_beta   90.00
_cell.angle_gamma   90.00
#
_symmetry.space_group_name_H-M   'P 1'
#
loop_
_entity.id
_entity.type
_entity.pdbx_description
1 polymer ?
#
loop_
_entity_poly.entity_id
_entity_poly.type
_entity_poly.pdbx_seq_one_letter_code
_entity_poly.pdbx_strand_id
1 'polypeptide(L)' 'DLAALRDLDAVLRSIVRRARMLLGTDTAYLTLPDEEAGDTFMRVTDGSVSELFQNLRLQLGEGLGGLVAQTA' A
#
# COMPACT_ATOMS: atom_id res chain seq x y z
N ASP A 1 -18.78 -10.42 3.82
CA ASP A 1 -17.95 -11.15 2.85
C ASP A 1 -16.52 -10.61 2.83
N LEU A 2 -15.79 -10.90 3.92
CA LEU A 2 -14.38 -10.61 4.18
C LEU A 2 -13.81 -11.77 5.01
N ALA A 3 -14.64 -12.28 5.94
CA ALA A 3 -14.42 -13.52 6.68
C ALA A 3 -14.31 -14.80 5.81
N ALA A 4 -14.65 -14.73 4.52
CA ALA A 4 -14.58 -15.88 3.60
C ALA A 4 -13.31 -15.91 2.72
N LEU A 5 -12.50 -14.85 2.72
CA LEU A 5 -11.26 -14.81 1.96
C LEU A 5 -10.12 -15.34 2.84
N ARG A 6 -9.79 -16.63 2.64
CA ARG A 6 -8.54 -17.25 3.14
C ARG A 6 -7.28 -16.77 2.39
N ASP A 7 -7.44 -15.82 1.47
CA ASP A 7 -6.36 -15.17 0.73
C ASP A 7 -6.20 -13.73 1.23
N LEU A 8 -5.15 -13.51 2.03
CA LEU A 8 -4.80 -12.19 2.58
C LEU A 8 -4.64 -11.14 1.47
N ASP A 9 -4.08 -11.52 0.32
CA ASP A 9 -3.84 -10.59 -0.78
C ASP A 9 -5.15 -10.10 -1.39
N ALA A 10 -6.11 -11.01 -1.54
CA ALA A 10 -7.46 -10.64 -2.00
C ALA A 10 -8.15 -9.69 -1.02
N VAL A 11 -8.00 -9.92 0.28
CA VAL A 11 -8.52 -9.02 1.32
C VAL A 11 -7.89 -7.63 1.21
N LEU A 12 -6.56 -7.54 1.19
CA LEU A 12 -5.84 -6.26 1.13
C LEU A 12 -6.18 -5.49 -0.16
N ARG A 13 -6.22 -6.17 -1.31
CA ARG A 13 -6.68 -5.58 -2.58
C ARG A 13 -8.09 -5.01 -2.46
N SER A 14 -8.99 -5.75 -1.82
CA SER A 14 -10.37 -5.32 -1.65
C SER A 14 -10.51 -4.12 -0.72
N ILE A 15 -9.68 -4.02 0.32
CA ILE A 15 -9.64 -2.87 1.23
C ILE A 15 -9.16 -1.62 0.49
N VAL A 16 -8.02 -1.70 -0.21
CA VAL A 16 -7.45 -0.56 -0.93
C VAL A 16 -8.39 -0.05 -2.01
N ARG A 17 -8.97 -0.96 -2.82
CA ARG A 17 -9.97 -0.61 -3.83
C ARG A 17 -11.19 0.09 -3.22
N ARG A 18 -11.70 -0.41 -2.08
CA ARG A 18 -12.85 0.21 -1.39
C ARG A 18 -12.50 1.58 -0.84
N ALA A 19 -11.32 1.76 -0.27
CA ALA A 19 -10.85 3.06 0.22
C ALA A 19 -10.76 4.09 -0.93
N ARG A 20 -10.18 3.70 -2.07
CA ARG A 20 -10.14 4.53 -3.29
C ARG A 20 -11.52 4.99 -3.73
N MET A 21 -12.46 4.06 -3.85
CA MET A 21 -13.84 4.36 -4.24
C MET A 21 -14.56 5.25 -3.22
N LEU A 22 -14.34 5.02 -1.93
CA LEU A 22 -14.97 5.79 -0.85
C LEU A 22 -14.48 7.24 -0.82
N LEU A 23 -13.18 7.45 -1.02
CA LEU A 23 -12.56 8.78 -0.95
C LEU A 23 -12.57 9.50 -2.31
N GLY A 24 -13.01 8.84 -3.38
CA GLY A 24 -13.07 9.42 -4.72
C GLY A 24 -11.69 9.79 -5.29
N THR A 25 -10.64 9.07 -4.90
CA THR A 25 -9.27 9.36 -5.37
C THR A 25 -8.93 8.56 -6.63
N ASP A 26 -8.00 9.09 -7.44
CA ASP A 26 -7.54 8.41 -8.64
C ASP A 26 -6.69 7.17 -8.32
N THR A 27 -5.96 7.19 -7.21
CA THR A 27 -5.09 6.10 -6.75
C THR A 27 -5.21 5.91 -5.24
N ALA A 28 -5.07 4.67 -4.79
CA ALA A 28 -4.83 4.32 -3.40
C ALA A 28 -3.84 3.15 -3.31
N TYR A 29 -3.10 3.05 -2.22
CA TYR A 29 -2.12 2.01 -2.00
C TYR A 29 -1.96 1.70 -0.51
N LEU A 30 -1.35 0.56 -0.22
CA LEU A 30 -0.97 0.13 1.12
C LEU A 30 0.51 -0.25 1.10
N THR A 31 1.30 0.38 1.95
CA THR A 31 2.71 0.03 2.15
C THR A 31 2.86 -0.83 3.39
N LEU A 32 3.87 -1.71 3.40
CA LEU A 32 4.27 -2.48 4.58
C LEU A 32 5.74 -2.21 4.89
N PRO A 33 6.15 -2.20 6.17
CA PRO A 33 7.56 -2.17 6.51
C PRO A 33 8.23 -3.48 6.11
N ASP A 34 9.49 -3.39 5.73
CA ASP A 34 10.40 -4.52 5.54
C ASP A 34 11.59 -4.31 6.49
N GLU A 35 11.57 -5.02 7.62
CA GLU A 35 12.56 -4.85 8.69
C GLU A 35 13.96 -5.28 8.27
N GLU A 36 14.07 -6.28 7.37
CA GLU A 36 15.37 -6.74 6.87
C GLU A 36 15.99 -5.72 5.90
N ALA A 37 15.16 -5.09 5.07
CA ALA A 37 15.60 -4.05 4.13
C ALA A 37 15.73 -2.66 4.78
N GLY A 38 15.07 -2.42 5.91
CA GLY A 38 15.06 -1.12 6.61
C GLY A 38 14.21 -0.05 5.91
N ASP A 39 13.24 -0.45 5.10
CA ASP A 39 12.43 0.45 4.27
C ASP A 39 10.93 0.08 4.30
N THR A 40 10.11 0.74 3.49
CA THR A 40 8.72 0.35 3.25
C THR A 40 8.46 0.16 1.77
N PHE A 41 7.65 -0.84 1.41
CA PHE A 41 7.35 -1.18 0.02
C PHE A 41 5.85 -1.19 -0.25
N MET A 42 5.48 -0.94 -1.51
CA MET A 42 4.10 -1.02 -1.97
C MET A 42 3.61 -2.48 -1.96
N ARG A 43 2.74 -2.82 -1.01
CA ARG A 43 2.14 -4.17 -0.92
C ARG A 43 0.96 -4.35 -1.86
N VAL A 44 0.16 -3.29 -1.99
CA VAL A 44 -1.00 -3.21 -2.89
C VAL A 44 -1.07 -1.80 -3.44
N THR A 45 -1.32 -1.67 -4.73
CA THR A 45 -1.65 -0.41 -5.39
C THR A 45 -2.89 -0.60 -6.26
N ASP A 46 -3.84 0.33 -6.22
CA ASP A 46 -5.05 0.34 -7.05
C ASP A 46 -5.20 1.72 -7.71
N GLY A 47 -5.48 1.74 -9.03
CA GLY A 47 -5.70 2.96 -9.80
C GLY A 47 -4.44 3.60 -10.43
N SER A 48 -3.25 3.05 -10.21
CA SER A 48 -2.02 3.46 -10.91
C SER A 48 -1.68 2.51 -12.07
N VAL A 49 -1.31 3.06 -13.22
CA VAL A 49 -0.79 2.31 -14.39
C VAL A 49 0.73 2.19 -14.39
N SER A 50 1.43 2.90 -13.50
CA SER A 50 2.88 2.93 -13.45
C SER A 50 3.42 1.73 -12.67
N GLU A 51 4.09 0.82 -13.37
CA GLU A 51 4.79 -0.31 -12.74
C GLU A 51 5.88 0.16 -11.76
N LEU A 52 6.58 1.26 -12.09
CA LEU A 52 7.57 1.86 -11.19
C LEU A 52 6.94 2.29 -9.87
N PHE A 53 5.73 2.86 -9.93
CA PHE A 53 5.01 3.26 -8.72
C PHE A 53 4.52 2.04 -7.95
N GLN A 54 4.00 1.02 -8.64
CA GLN A 54 3.51 -0.22 -8.03
C GLN A 54 4.60 -1.01 -7.31
N ASN A 55 5.87 -0.87 -7.72
CA ASN A 55 7.03 -1.54 -7.13
C ASN A 55 7.94 -0.59 -6.32
N LEU A 56 7.47 0.62 -6.01
CA LEU A 56 8.26 1.61 -5.28
C LEU A 56 8.59 1.12 -3.86
N ARG A 57 9.82 1.39 -3.45
CA ARG A 57 10.28 1.28 -2.06
C ARG A 57 10.74 2.66 -1.58
N LEU A 58 10.42 2.99 -0.33
CA LEU A 58 10.74 4.27 0.30
C LEU A 58 11.56 4.02 1.56
N GLN A 59 12.70 4.68 1.67
CA GLN A 59 13.46 4.68 2.91
C GLN A 59 12.67 5.38 4.03
N LEU A 60 12.98 5.06 5.28
CA LEU A 60 12.40 5.77 6.42
C LEU A 60 12.78 7.26 6.35
N GLY A 61 11.77 8.13 6.51
CA GLY A 61 11.91 9.57 6.35
C GLY A 61 11.83 10.09 4.91
N GLU A 62 11.82 9.23 3.88
CA GLU A 62 11.70 9.67 2.49
C GLU A 62 10.24 9.77 2.02
N GLY A 63 9.89 10.96 1.50
CA GLY A 63 8.52 11.26 1.08
C GLY A 63 7.51 11.15 2.22
N LEU A 64 6.22 11.30 1.90
CA LEU A 64 5.17 11.23 2.93
C LEU A 64 5.04 9.82 3.52
N GLY A 65 5.20 8.78 2.70
CA GLY A 65 5.13 7.38 3.15
C GLY A 65 6.26 7.02 4.10
N GLY A 66 7.51 7.38 3.77
CA GLY A 66 8.66 7.14 4.63
C GLY A 66 8.64 7.95 5.92
N LEU A 67 8.14 9.20 5.90
CA LEU A 67 7.98 10.02 7.10
C LEU A 67 6.98 9.41 8.08
N VAL A 68 5.83 8.94 7.60
CA VAL A 68 4.84 8.24 8.45
C VAL A 68 5.45 6.97 9.03
N ALA A 69 6.13 6.17 8.18
CA ALA A 69 6.77 4.92 8.60
C ALA A 69 7.87 5.11 9.65
N GLN A 70 8.57 6.25 9.66
CA GLN A 70 9.60 6.55 10.65
C GLN A 70 9.04 6.73 12.07
N THR A 71 7.78 7.15 12.20
CA THR A 71 7.15 7.50 13.48
C THR A 71 6.04 6.53 13.91
N ALA A 72 5.81 5.47 13.15
CA ALA A 72 4.73 4.50 13.36
C ALA A 72 5.06 3.47 14.45
#